data_AF-A0AA90XSU2-F1
#
_entry.id   AF-A0AA90XSU2-F1
#
_cell.length_a   1.000
_cell.length_b   1.000
_cell.length_c   1.000
_cell.angle_alpha   90.00
_cell.angle_beta   90.00
_cell.angle_gamma   90.00
#
_symmetry.space_group_name_H-M   'P 1'
#
loop_
_entity.id
_entity.type
_entity.pdbx_description
1 polymer ?
#
loop_
_entity_poly.entity_id
_entity_poly.type
_entity_poly.pdbx_seq_one_letter_code
_entity_poly.pdbx_strand_id
1 'polypeptide(L)'
;MGETEETKFTPLEIGVEYKVYGVMFYSNRTDFLLCPEENMPLWVPSNLFEVLDDRFPNDWGCVITEKKEGYVDLYEAFGISAICGYLELVRSYQHYLGILEREPSELQKFYMYKTSY
;
A
#
# COMPACT_ATOMS: atom_id res chain seq x y z
N MET A 1 -6.56 5.06 -16.24
CA MET A 1 -6.98 5.65 -14.94
C MET A 1 -8.43 6.09 -15.06
N GLY A 2 -9.30 5.69 -14.13
CA GLY A 2 -10.76 5.83 -14.23
C GLY A 2 -11.42 6.38 -12.96
N GLU A 3 -10.66 7.07 -12.11
CA GLU A 3 -11.19 7.69 -10.89
C GLU A 3 -11.72 9.10 -11.25
N THR A 4 -12.97 9.38 -10.87
CA THR A 4 -13.60 10.71 -10.95
C THR A 4 -13.78 11.30 -9.55
N GLU A 5 -14.22 12.56 -9.44
CA GLU A 5 -14.58 13.19 -8.16
C GLU A 5 -15.66 12.43 -7.37
N GLU A 6 -16.37 11.50 -8.02
CA GLU A 6 -17.42 10.67 -7.39
C GLU A 6 -16.89 9.36 -6.79
N THR A 7 -15.60 9.06 -6.93
CA THR A 7 -15.00 7.82 -6.42
C THR A 7 -15.03 7.81 -4.89
N LYS A 8 -15.91 6.99 -4.31
CA LYS A 8 -15.99 6.82 -2.86
C LYS A 8 -14.99 5.76 -2.40
N PHE A 9 -14.04 6.18 -1.58
CA PHE A 9 -13.11 5.28 -0.90
C PHE A 9 -13.67 4.80 0.44
N THR A 10 -14.90 4.27 0.45
CA THR A 10 -15.44 3.60 1.65
C THR A 10 -14.52 2.42 1.98
N PRO A 11 -13.97 2.34 3.21
CA PRO A 11 -14.52 2.83 4.48
C PRO A 11 -13.78 4.05 5.09
N LEU A 12 -13.15 4.90 4.29
CA LEU A 12 -12.49 6.11 4.78
C LEU A 12 -13.49 7.21 5.16
N GLU A 13 -13.17 7.93 6.22
CA GLU A 13 -13.95 9.00 6.83
C GLU A 13 -13.11 10.29 6.91
N ILE A 14 -13.75 11.43 6.69
CA ILE A 14 -13.10 12.74 6.73
C ILE A 14 -12.78 13.11 8.18
N GLY A 15 -11.57 13.63 8.41
CA GLY A 15 -11.11 14.07 9.73
C GLY A 15 -10.61 12.94 10.63
N VAL A 16 -10.50 11.72 10.10
CA VAL A 16 -9.91 10.57 10.80
C VAL A 16 -8.45 10.42 10.39
N GLU A 17 -7.59 10.14 11.36
CA GLU A 17 -6.19 9.84 11.14
C GLU A 17 -6.00 8.36 10.80
N TYR A 18 -5.18 8.07 9.80
CA TYR A 18 -4.91 6.69 9.36
C TYR A 18 -3.41 6.38 9.40
N LYS A 19 -3.08 5.20 9.94
CA LYS A 19 -1.72 4.66 9.89
C LYS A 19 -1.43 4.11 8.50
N VAL A 20 -0.29 4.50 7.93
CA VAL A 20 0.20 4.01 6.64
C VAL A 20 1.06 2.76 6.85
N TYR A 21 0.78 1.69 6.12
CA TYR A 21 1.48 0.41 6.18
C TYR A 21 2.36 0.14 4.95
N GLY A 22 2.24 0.98 3.92
CA GLY A 22 3.03 0.91 2.69
C GLY A 22 2.77 2.13 1.82
N VAL A 23 3.75 2.45 0.97
CA VAL A 23 3.70 3.57 0.02
C VAL A 23 4.07 3.04 -1.35
N MET A 24 3.22 3.28 -2.34
CA MET A 24 3.41 2.85 -3.72
C MET A 24 3.56 4.07 -4.61
N PHE A 25 4.61 4.07 -5.42
CA PHE A 25 4.94 5.18 -6.29
C PHE A 25 4.63 4.83 -7.74
N TYR A 26 3.94 5.76 -8.40
CA TYR A 26 3.81 5.84 -9.84
C TYR A 26 4.60 7.06 -10.33
N SER A 27 4.68 7.28 -11.65
CA SER A 27 5.34 8.46 -12.20
C SER A 27 4.65 9.79 -11.85
N ASN A 28 3.33 9.77 -11.61
CA ASN A 28 2.51 10.95 -11.41
C ASN A 28 1.63 10.92 -10.15
N ARG A 29 1.64 9.82 -9.37
CA ARG A 29 0.86 9.67 -8.15
C ARG A 29 1.56 8.79 -7.13
N THR A 30 1.17 8.94 -5.89
CA THR A 30 1.57 8.08 -4.78
C THR A 30 0.32 7.54 -4.12
N ASP A 31 0.32 6.25 -3.79
CA ASP A 31 -0.77 5.60 -3.07
C ASP A 31 -0.27 5.11 -1.70
N PHE A 32 -1.16 5.13 -0.71
CA PHE A 32 -0.94 4.64 0.64
C PHE A 32 -1.71 3.34 0.87
N LEU A 33 -1.05 2.36 1.48
CA LEU A 33 -1.71 1.16 2.01
C LEU A 33 -2.21 1.47 3.42
N LEU A 34 -3.53 1.53 3.58
CA LEU A 34 -4.19 1.76 4.85
C LEU A 34 -4.91 0.50 5.31
N CYS A 35 -5.31 0.46 6.57
CA CYS A 35 -6.24 -0.55 7.09
C CYS A 35 -7.11 0.11 8.18
N PRO A 36 -8.22 0.76 7.77
CA PRO A 36 -9.19 1.35 8.69
C PRO A 36 -9.70 0.32 9.70
N GLU A 37 -10.16 0.79 10.86
CA GLU A 37 -10.67 -0.11 11.91
C GLU A 37 -11.82 -0.98 11.37
N GLU A 38 -11.85 -2.25 11.78
CA GLU A 38 -12.81 -3.28 11.35
C GLU A 38 -12.85 -3.59 9.84
N ASN A 39 -11.92 -3.03 9.05
CA ASN A 39 -11.91 -3.14 7.60
C ASN A 39 -10.63 -3.77 7.06
N MET A 40 -10.71 -4.17 5.80
CA MET A 40 -9.62 -4.81 5.06
C MET A 40 -8.57 -3.79 4.62
N PRO A 41 -7.29 -4.20 4.49
CA PRO A 41 -6.27 -3.33 3.93
C PRO A 41 -6.61 -2.92 2.49
N LEU A 42 -6.30 -1.68 2.13
CA LEU A 42 -6.56 -1.12 0.81
C LEU A 42 -5.54 -0.07 0.41
N TRP A 43 -5.21 -0.03 -0.88
CA TRP A 43 -4.42 1.03 -1.50
C TRP A 43 -5.32 2.20 -1.88
N VAL A 44 -4.93 3.41 -1.50
CA VAL A 44 -5.69 4.63 -1.77
C VAL A 44 -4.77 5.77 -2.19
N PRO A 45 -5.20 6.66 -3.10
CA PRO A 45 -4.41 7.81 -3.51
C PRO A 45 -4.04 8.73 -2.34
N SER A 46 -2.78 9.15 -2.29
CA SER A 46 -2.25 10.03 -1.23
C SER A 46 -2.84 11.43 -1.23
N ASN A 47 -3.36 11.91 -2.37
CA ASN A 47 -3.95 13.25 -2.50
C ASN A 47 -5.25 13.43 -1.69
N LEU A 48 -5.79 12.36 -1.10
CA LEU A 48 -6.93 12.42 -0.18
C LEU A 48 -6.53 12.81 1.25
N PHE A 49 -5.23 12.89 1.55
CA PHE A 49 -4.71 13.02 2.91
C PHE A 49 -3.77 14.22 3.07
N GLU A 50 -3.77 14.78 4.27
CA GLU A 50 -2.68 15.60 4.79
C GLU A 50 -1.70 14.68 5.56
N VAL A 51 -0.40 14.79 5.26
CA VAL A 51 0.62 13.98 5.93
C VAL A 51 1.02 14.63 7.25
N LEU A 52 0.72 13.96 8.37
CA LEU A 52 1.04 14.45 9.72
C LEU A 52 2.43 14.01 10.22
N ASP A 53 2.93 12.88 9.73
CA ASP A 53 4.27 12.35 10.04
C ASP A 53 4.92 11.85 8.74
N ASP A 54 6.04 12.46 8.36
CA ASP A 54 6.75 12.22 7.10
C ASP A 54 7.92 11.24 7.23
N ARG A 55 8.06 10.60 8.39
CA ARG A 55 9.14 9.64 8.66
C ARG A 55 8.73 8.24 8.24
N PHE A 56 9.62 7.56 7.51
CA PHE A 56 9.51 6.13 7.30
C PHE A 56 9.90 5.36 8.57
N PRO A 57 9.17 4.28 8.93
CA PRO A 57 9.60 3.37 9.97
C PRO A 57 10.97 2.74 9.64
N ASN A 58 11.80 2.55 10.66
CA ASN A 58 13.20 2.10 10.51
C ASN A 58 13.33 0.66 9.99
N ASP A 59 12.27 -0.15 10.11
CA ASP A 59 12.21 -1.54 9.66
C ASP A 59 11.66 -1.68 8.24
N TRP A 60 11.38 -0.57 7.55
CA TRP A 60 10.90 -0.59 6.18
C TRP A 60 12.02 -0.84 5.16
N GLY A 61 11.65 -1.53 4.10
CA GLY A 61 12.45 -1.65 2.89
C GLY A 61 11.79 -0.95 1.71
N CYS A 62 12.50 -0.96 0.58
CA CYS A 62 12.03 -0.44 -0.70
C CYS A 62 12.37 -1.44 -1.80
N VAL A 63 11.42 -1.72 -2.68
CA VAL A 63 11.65 -2.44 -3.94
C VAL A 63 11.46 -1.48 -5.10
N ILE A 64 12.50 -1.36 -5.93
CA ILE A 64 12.42 -0.67 -7.24
C ILE A 64 11.99 -1.73 -8.25
N THR A 65 10.74 -1.67 -8.68
CA THR A 65 10.04 -2.74 -9.42
C THR A 65 10.68 -3.00 -10.79
N GLU A 66 11.09 -1.94 -11.52
CA GLU A 66 11.77 -2.05 -12.81
C GLU A 66 13.12 -2.78 -12.72
N LYS A 67 13.74 -2.86 -11.52
CA LYS A 67 15.07 -3.46 -11.30
C LYS A 67 15.01 -4.82 -10.62
N LYS A 68 13.81 -5.33 -10.31
CA LYS A 68 13.63 -6.55 -9.52
C LYS A 68 12.89 -7.61 -10.32
N GLU A 69 13.59 -8.70 -10.62
CA GLU A 69 12.98 -9.89 -11.21
C GLU A 69 11.78 -10.36 -10.37
N GLY A 70 10.68 -10.68 -11.04
CA GLY A 70 9.38 -11.01 -10.42
C GLY A 70 8.50 -9.80 -10.08
N TYR A 71 9.01 -8.57 -10.21
CA TYR A 71 8.25 -7.33 -9.99
C TYR A 71 8.19 -6.42 -11.23
N VAL A 72 8.95 -6.73 -12.29
CA VAL A 72 9.02 -5.94 -13.53
C VAL A 72 7.64 -5.73 -14.14
N ASP A 73 6.76 -6.74 -14.07
CA ASP A 73 5.38 -6.65 -14.58
C ASP A 73 4.58 -5.54 -13.89
N LEU A 74 4.87 -5.21 -12.62
CA LEU A 74 4.22 -4.09 -11.93
C LEU A 74 4.59 -2.75 -12.57
N TYR A 75 5.83 -2.61 -13.01
CA TYR A 75 6.28 -1.43 -13.71
C TYR A 75 5.72 -1.38 -15.13
N GLU A 76 5.89 -2.45 -15.90
CA GLU A 76 5.54 -2.45 -17.33
C GLU A 76 4.01 -2.39 -17.56
N ALA A 77 3.22 -3.10 -16.76
CA ALA A 77 1.78 -3.16 -16.95
C ALA A 77 1.02 -2.04 -16.21
N PHE A 78 1.51 -1.63 -15.03
CA PHE A 78 0.78 -0.71 -14.15
C PHE A 78 1.51 0.61 -13.88
N GLY A 79 2.77 0.76 -14.29
CA GLY A 79 3.56 1.97 -14.06
C GLY A 79 3.97 2.18 -12.60
N ILE A 80 3.91 1.13 -11.77
CA ILE A 80 4.35 1.18 -10.37
C ILE A 80 5.88 1.13 -10.40
N SER A 81 6.55 2.21 -9.99
CA SER A 81 8.01 2.35 -10.04
C SER A 81 8.71 1.86 -8.77
N ALA A 82 8.05 2.00 -7.61
CA ALA A 82 8.58 1.52 -6.35
C ALA A 82 7.48 1.24 -5.33
N ILE A 83 7.78 0.33 -4.39
CA ILE A 83 6.96 0.09 -3.20
C ILE A 83 7.87 0.18 -1.98
N CYS A 84 7.49 1.01 -1.00
CA CYS A 84 8.10 1.10 0.32
C CYS A 84 7.13 0.52 1.36
N GLY A 85 7.65 -0.20 2.35
CA GLY A 85 6.82 -0.82 3.38
C GLY A 85 7.62 -1.80 4.24
N TYR A 86 6.92 -2.51 5.11
CA TYR A 86 7.53 -3.58 5.89
C TYR A 86 8.10 -4.69 5.00
N LEU A 87 9.10 -5.39 5.52
CA LEU A 87 9.95 -6.27 4.71
C LEU A 87 9.18 -7.36 3.97
N GLU A 88 8.14 -7.94 4.57
CA GLU A 88 7.31 -8.96 3.90
C GLU A 88 6.58 -8.37 2.68
N LEU A 89 6.05 -7.14 2.76
CA LEU A 89 5.39 -6.45 1.64
C LEU A 89 6.32 -6.26 0.44
N VAL A 90 7.56 -5.85 0.69
CA VAL A 90 8.50 -5.49 -0.39
C VAL A 90 9.37 -6.66 -0.85
N ARG A 91 9.39 -7.79 -0.14
CA ARG A 91 10.19 -8.98 -0.49
C ARG A 91 9.36 -10.16 -1.00
N SER A 92 8.05 -10.16 -0.79
CA SER A 92 7.15 -11.22 -1.25
C SER A 92 6.10 -10.67 -2.22
N TYR A 93 6.29 -10.98 -3.51
CA TYR A 93 5.33 -10.60 -4.56
C TYR A 93 3.96 -11.23 -4.32
N GLN A 94 3.94 -12.47 -3.83
CA GLN A 94 2.72 -13.16 -3.41
C GLN A 94 2.00 -12.44 -2.28
N HIS A 95 2.74 -11.86 -1.33
CA HIS A 95 2.13 -11.13 -0.23
C HIS A 95 1.48 -9.82 -0.70
N TYR A 96 2.19 -9.08 -1.56
CA TYR A 96 1.65 -7.90 -2.23
C TYR A 96 0.34 -8.21 -2.97
N LEU A 97 0.35 -9.24 -3.84
CA LEU A 97 -0.83 -9.67 -4.58
C LEU A 97 -1.93 -10.18 -3.65
N GLY A 98 -1.60 -10.98 -2.65
CA GLY A 98 -2.59 -11.55 -1.74
C GLY A 98 -3.30 -10.50 -0.90
N ILE A 99 -2.67 -9.37 -0.58
CA ILE A 99 -3.37 -8.22 0.03
C ILE A 99 -4.40 -7.65 -0.94
N LEU A 100 -4.02 -7.45 -2.21
CA LEU A 100 -4.90 -6.91 -3.25
C LEU A 100 -6.09 -7.84 -3.54
N GLU A 101 -5.81 -9.14 -3.68
CA GLU A 101 -6.78 -10.20 -3.97
C GLU A 101 -7.55 -10.69 -2.73
N ARG A 102 -7.21 -10.17 -1.55
CA ARG A 102 -7.84 -10.51 -0.26
C ARG A 102 -7.70 -11.99 0.11
N GLU A 103 -6.53 -12.56 -0.18
CA GLU A 103 -6.18 -13.93 0.17
C GLU A 103 -6.06 -14.11 1.69
N PRO A 104 -6.82 -15.03 2.32
CA PRO A 104 -6.90 -15.14 3.78
C PRO A 104 -5.56 -15.32 4.49
N SER A 105 -4.65 -16.13 3.93
CA SER A 105 -3.33 -16.38 4.52
C SER A 105 -2.42 -15.14 4.47
N GLU A 106 -2.55 -14.33 3.42
CA GLU A 106 -1.75 -13.12 3.26
C GLU A 106 -2.30 -11.97 4.11
N LEU A 107 -3.63 -11.85 4.22
CA LEU A 107 -4.26 -10.92 5.15
C LEU A 107 -3.88 -11.23 6.60
N GLN A 108 -3.80 -12.50 6.98
CA GLN A 108 -3.36 -12.88 8.32
C GLN A 108 -1.95 -12.36 8.61
N LYS A 109 -1.00 -12.48 7.67
CA LYS A 109 0.35 -11.91 7.82
C LYS A 109 0.32 -10.39 7.95
N PHE A 110 -0.50 -9.71 7.15
CA PHE A 110 -0.70 -8.27 7.26
C PHE A 110 -1.19 -7.88 8.66
N TYR A 111 -2.20 -8.59 9.20
CA TYR A 111 -2.75 -8.30 10.52
C TYR A 111 -1.73 -8.58 11.64
N MET A 112 -0.93 -9.64 11.53
CA MET A 112 0.18 -9.89 12.47
C MET A 112 1.16 -8.71 12.51
N TYR A 113 1.55 -8.17 11.35
CA TYR A 113 2.38 -6.97 11.28
C TYR A 113 1.67 -5.76 11.90
N LYS A 114 0.40 -5.53 11.55
CA LYS A 114 -0.42 -4.42 12.09
C LYS A 114 -0.44 -4.42 13.63
N THR A 115 -0.55 -5.59 14.26
CA THR A 115 -0.58 -5.73 15.72
C THR A 115 0.79 -5.74 16.40
N SER A 116 1.89 -5.76 15.63
CA SER A 116 3.25 -5.83 16.19
C SER A 116 3.77 -4.49 16.75
N TYR A 117 2.97 -3.42 16.64
CA TYR A 117 3.30 -2.06 17.09
C TYR A 117 2.10 -1.34 17.71
#